data_AF-A0A1Q8V899-F1
#
_entry.id   AF-A0A1Q8V899-F1
#
_cell.length_a   1.000
_cell.length_b   1.000
_cell.length_c   1.000
_cell.angle_alpha   90.00
_cell.angle_beta   90.00
_cell.angle_gamma   90.00
#
_symmetry.space_group_name_H-M   'P 1'
#
loop_
_entity.id
_entity.type
_entity.pdbx_description
1 polymer ?
#
loop_
_entity_poly.entity_id
_entity_poly.type
_entity_poly.pdbx_seq_one_letter_code
_entity_poly.pdbx_strand_id
1 'polypeptide(L)'
;MSDRTPRQSRTYCPQDIPVGSIHSMDELSAPGVSALRQAQDTIIEHSLDRISSAHDFYRTLPEGSRDQIAAVARLGVTMFVDSAENPSTPLVPSQIFSVAPAALTGVITLEQTLALVRTVLDVVVDEAPRAVPEEDHDTVRILVLTFGRDVGFAAAEVYARAAEARGAWDARLESVAVDAMLHDAPEDA
;
A
#
# COMPACT_ATOMS: atom_id res chain seq x y z
N MET A 1 47.46 -32.60 50.16
CA MET A 1 47.78 -31.17 49.95
C MET A 1 47.05 -30.77 48.68
N SER A 2 45.84 -30.21 48.86
CA SER A 2 44.97 -29.77 47.77
C SER A 2 45.49 -28.47 47.19
N ASP A 3 45.70 -28.42 45.88
CA ASP A 3 45.89 -27.15 45.18
C ASP A 3 44.66 -26.91 44.29
N ARG A 4 43.76 -26.04 44.79
CA ARG A 4 42.60 -25.55 44.05
C ARG A 4 43.06 -24.33 43.27
N THR A 5 43.31 -24.49 41.97
CA THR A 5 43.47 -23.37 41.05
C THR A 5 42.13 -22.63 40.93
N PRO A 6 42.05 -21.30 41.17
CA PRO A 6 40.80 -20.58 41.00
C PRO A 6 40.51 -20.37 39.51
N ARG A 7 39.32 -20.80 39.09
CA ARG A 7 38.74 -20.56 37.77
C ARG A 7 38.42 -19.06 37.69
N GLN A 8 39.13 -18.30 36.86
CA GLN A 8 38.78 -16.89 36.58
C GLN A 8 37.41 -16.86 35.92
N SER A 9 36.41 -16.39 36.66
CA SER A 9 35.12 -15.97 36.11
C SER A 9 35.35 -14.72 35.27
N ARG A 10 35.40 -14.91 33.95
CA ARG A 10 35.31 -13.80 32.99
C ARG A 10 33.85 -13.31 33.03
N THR A 11 33.57 -12.34 33.89
CA THR A 11 32.31 -11.60 33.86
C THR A 11 32.23 -10.88 32.52
N TYR A 12 31.36 -11.36 31.64
CA TYR A 12 31.04 -10.70 30.38
C TYR A 12 30.24 -9.44 30.71
N CYS A 13 30.89 -8.28 30.66
CA CYS A 13 30.22 -7.00 30.67
C CYS A 13 29.70 -6.76 29.24
N PRO A 14 28.39 -6.67 28.99
CA PRO A 14 27.87 -6.50 27.64
C PRO A 14 27.85 -5.01 27.27
N GLN A 15 29.01 -4.37 27.14
CA GLN A 15 29.10 -3.03 26.56
C GLN A 15 30.31 -2.95 25.63
N ASP A 16 30.06 -2.36 24.46
CA ASP A 16 30.99 -2.04 23.38
C ASP A 16 31.33 -3.16 22.39
N ILE A 17 30.28 -3.69 21.74
CA ILE A 17 30.41 -3.96 20.30
C ILE A 17 30.40 -2.58 19.63
N PRO A 18 31.47 -2.15 18.94
CA PRO A 18 31.36 -0.99 18.07
C PRO A 18 30.36 -1.37 16.98
N VAL A 19 29.13 -0.89 17.11
CA VAL A 19 28.21 -0.80 15.99
C VAL A 19 28.88 0.18 15.05
N GLY A 20 29.71 -0.35 14.14
CA GLY A 20 30.21 0.41 13.01
C GLY A 20 28.99 1.08 12.40
N SER A 21 29.07 2.39 12.18
CA SER A 21 28.02 3.19 11.56
C SER A 21 27.29 2.35 10.52
N ILE A 22 26.06 1.96 10.83
CA ILE A 22 25.10 1.59 9.81
C ILE A 22 24.81 2.93 9.13
N HIS A 23 25.71 3.35 8.25
CA HIS A 23 25.53 4.53 7.44
C HIS A 23 24.17 4.39 6.77
N SER A 24 23.24 5.31 7.04
CA SER A 24 22.62 6.16 6.01
C SER A 24 22.32 5.52 4.65
N MET A 25 21.87 4.26 4.59
CA MET A 25 21.58 3.54 3.33
C MET A 25 20.12 3.70 2.89
N ASP A 26 19.27 4.29 3.72
CA ASP A 26 17.81 4.40 3.50
C ASP A 26 17.34 5.82 3.13
N GLU A 27 18.24 6.80 3.10
CA GLU A 27 17.87 8.19 2.78
C GLU A 27 18.38 8.56 1.39
N LEU A 28 17.45 9.00 0.54
CA LEU A 28 17.74 9.56 -0.78
C LEU A 28 18.67 10.77 -0.67
N SER A 29 19.61 10.90 -1.61
CA SER A 29 20.39 12.12 -1.73
C SER A 29 19.49 13.34 -2.02
N ALA A 30 19.92 14.55 -1.61
CA ALA A 30 19.17 15.77 -1.93
C ALA A 30 18.96 15.99 -3.45
N PRO A 31 19.94 15.70 -4.33
CA PRO A 31 19.71 15.61 -5.77
C PRO A 31 18.66 14.56 -6.16
N GLY A 32 18.68 13.37 -5.55
CA GLY A 32 17.71 12.31 -5.80
C GLY A 32 16.28 12.72 -5.45
N VAL A 33 16.06 13.34 -4.28
CA VAL A 33 14.75 13.89 -3.90
C VAL A 33 14.27 14.93 -4.91
N SER A 34 15.16 15.84 -5.31
CA SER A 34 14.83 16.91 -6.27
C SER A 34 14.49 16.35 -7.65
N ALA A 35 15.24 15.35 -8.12
CA ALA A 35 15.01 14.69 -9.40
C ALA A 35 13.71 13.89 -9.38
N LEU A 36 13.41 13.19 -8.28
CA LEU A 36 12.15 12.46 -8.12
C LEU A 36 10.94 13.39 -8.12
N ARG A 37 11.01 14.53 -7.43
CA ARG A 37 9.98 15.57 -7.48
C ARG A 37 9.80 16.13 -8.90
N GLN A 38 10.89 16.33 -9.63
CA GLN A 38 10.83 16.83 -11.01
C GLN A 38 10.20 15.80 -11.97
N ALA A 39 10.40 14.50 -11.73
CA ALA A 39 9.83 13.43 -12.55
C ALA A 39 8.38 13.07 -12.20
N GLN A 40 7.85 13.58 -11.08
CA GLN A 40 6.53 13.24 -10.55
C GLN A 40 5.41 13.36 -11.59
N ASP A 41 5.29 14.51 -12.26
CA ASP A 41 4.23 14.77 -13.23
C ASP A 41 4.33 13.84 -14.44
N THR A 42 5.55 13.56 -14.91
CA THR A 42 5.80 12.59 -15.99
C THR A 42 5.39 11.18 -15.59
N ILE A 43 5.73 10.73 -14.38
CA ILE A 43 5.34 9.42 -13.86
C ILE A 43 3.81 9.31 -13.77
N ILE A 44 3.13 10.38 -13.35
CA ILE A 44 1.67 10.44 -13.32
C ILE A 44 1.10 10.31 -14.74
N GLU A 45 1.60 11.07 -15.70
CA GLU A 45 1.16 11.02 -17.10
C GLU A 45 1.32 9.60 -17.68
N HIS A 46 2.51 9.03 -17.55
CA HIS A 46 2.78 7.67 -18.01
C HIS A 46 1.92 6.62 -17.29
N SER A 47 1.61 6.82 -16.00
CA SER A 47 0.70 5.95 -15.26
C SER A 47 -0.71 5.98 -15.83
N LEU A 48 -1.23 7.16 -16.19
CA LEU A 48 -2.56 7.32 -16.78
C LEU A 48 -2.62 6.77 -18.20
N ASP A 49 -1.56 6.96 -19.00
CA ASP A 49 -1.43 6.36 -20.31
C ASP A 49 -1.36 4.83 -20.24
N ARG A 50 -0.62 4.30 -19.27
CA ARG A 50 -0.56 2.86 -19.04
C ARG A 50 -1.91 2.32 -18.59
N ILE A 51 -2.63 3.00 -17.70
CA ILE A 51 -4.00 2.64 -17.33
C ILE A 51 -4.89 2.61 -18.58
N SER A 52 -4.87 3.68 -19.36
CA SER A 52 -5.71 3.84 -20.53
C SER A 52 -5.45 2.76 -21.57
N SER A 53 -4.19 2.39 -21.79
CA SER A 53 -3.79 1.35 -22.75
C SER A 53 -4.05 -0.08 -22.26
N ALA A 54 -3.80 -0.36 -20.98
CA ALA A 54 -3.91 -1.71 -20.42
C ALA A 54 -5.34 -2.14 -20.09
N HIS A 55 -6.24 -1.19 -19.81
CA HIS A 55 -7.57 -1.48 -19.26
C HIS A 55 -8.69 -0.92 -20.14
N ASP A 56 -9.28 -1.77 -20.99
CA ASP A 56 -10.36 -1.37 -21.89
C ASP A 56 -11.55 -0.74 -21.16
N PHE A 57 -11.92 -1.28 -19.99
CA PHE A 57 -13.04 -0.77 -19.20
C PHE A 57 -12.84 0.70 -18.80
N TYR A 58 -11.60 1.12 -18.52
CA TYR A 58 -11.30 2.49 -18.13
C TYR A 58 -11.67 3.48 -19.26
N ARG A 59 -11.41 3.10 -20.51
CA ARG A 59 -11.76 3.95 -21.68
C ARG A 59 -13.27 4.09 -21.88
N THR A 60 -14.05 3.13 -21.38
CA THR A 60 -15.53 3.18 -21.44
C THR A 60 -16.18 3.98 -20.32
N LEU A 61 -15.42 4.38 -19.29
CA LEU A 61 -15.97 5.12 -18.16
C LEU A 61 -16.41 6.53 -18.55
N PRO A 62 -17.42 7.10 -17.86
CA PRO A 62 -17.75 8.52 -17.95
C PRO A 62 -16.52 9.40 -17.63
N GLU A 63 -16.45 10.57 -18.25
CA GLU A 63 -15.35 11.54 -18.04
C GLU A 63 -15.12 11.83 -16.56
N GLY A 64 -16.18 12.14 -15.81
CA GLY A 64 -16.08 12.41 -14.38
C GLY A 64 -15.52 11.24 -13.55
N SER A 65 -15.75 9.99 -13.95
CA SER A 65 -15.15 8.83 -13.28
C SER A 65 -13.66 8.69 -13.63
N ARG A 66 -13.28 8.97 -14.89
CA ARG A 66 -11.86 8.98 -15.30
C ARG A 66 -11.07 10.07 -14.60
N ASP A 67 -11.65 11.26 -14.43
CA ASP A 67 -11.02 12.39 -13.73
C ASP A 67 -10.75 12.06 -12.26
N GLN A 68 -11.68 11.35 -11.62
CA GLN A 68 -11.53 10.91 -10.24
C GLN A 68 -10.44 9.86 -10.11
N ILE A 69 -10.39 8.87 -11.01
CA ILE A 69 -9.29 7.89 -11.05
C ILE A 69 -7.95 8.61 -11.24
N ALA A 70 -7.91 9.62 -12.11
CA ALA A 70 -6.71 10.40 -12.34
C ALA A 70 -6.28 11.21 -11.09
N ALA A 71 -7.23 11.73 -10.31
CA ALA A 71 -6.95 12.40 -9.05
C ALA A 71 -6.39 11.42 -7.99
N VAL A 72 -6.91 10.20 -7.93
CA VAL A 72 -6.39 9.15 -7.02
C VAL A 72 -4.98 8.71 -7.44
N ALA A 73 -4.73 8.54 -8.73
CA ALA A 73 -3.39 8.20 -9.24
C ALA A 73 -2.37 9.30 -8.88
N ARG A 74 -2.73 10.57 -9.09
CA ARG A 74 -1.92 11.72 -8.66
C ARG A 74 -1.62 11.68 -7.16
N LEU A 75 -2.65 11.51 -6.33
CA LEU A 75 -2.48 11.42 -4.88
C LEU A 75 -1.52 10.28 -4.50
N GLY A 76 -1.67 9.11 -5.10
CA GLY A 76 -0.80 7.96 -4.83
C GLY A 76 0.67 8.23 -5.16
N VAL A 77 0.96 8.82 -6.32
CA VAL A 77 2.33 9.18 -6.69
C VAL A 77 2.88 10.28 -5.78
N THR A 78 2.08 11.30 -5.43
CA THR A 78 2.49 12.33 -4.46
C THR A 78 2.84 11.73 -3.10
N MET A 79 2.01 10.85 -2.57
CA MET A 79 2.28 10.18 -1.30
C MET A 79 3.57 9.36 -1.34
N PHE A 80 3.87 8.73 -2.48
CA PHE A 80 5.14 8.03 -2.67
C PHE A 80 6.32 9.02 -2.64
N VAL A 81 6.27 10.10 -3.41
CA VAL A 81 7.35 11.11 -3.45
C VAL A 81 7.58 11.73 -2.07
N ASP A 82 6.51 12.09 -1.35
CA ASP A 82 6.56 12.63 0.00
C ASP A 82 7.21 11.63 0.98
N SER A 83 6.89 10.34 0.83
CA SER A 83 7.49 9.28 1.65
C SER A 83 8.96 9.03 1.35
N ALA A 84 9.37 9.22 0.09
CA ALA A 84 10.75 9.09 -0.32
C ALA A 84 11.62 10.23 0.23
N GLU A 85 11.04 11.42 0.41
CA GLU A 85 11.69 12.56 1.05
C GLU A 85 11.78 12.44 2.57
N ASN A 86 10.77 11.84 3.20
CA ASN A 86 10.72 11.64 4.65
C ASN A 86 10.32 10.20 5.00
N PRO A 87 11.23 9.22 4.88
CA PRO A 87 10.90 7.80 5.10
C PRO A 87 10.50 7.47 6.55
N SER A 88 10.85 8.35 7.49
CA SER A 88 10.44 8.23 8.91
C SER A 88 9.00 8.67 9.17
N THR A 89 8.35 9.37 8.22
CA THR A 89 6.96 9.82 8.39
C THR A 89 6.01 8.63 8.24
N PRO A 90 5.15 8.34 9.23
CA PRO A 90 4.15 7.30 9.10
C PRO A 90 3.22 7.55 7.92
N LEU A 91 3.20 6.63 6.96
CA LEU A 91 2.24 6.67 5.86
C LEU A 91 0.88 6.16 6.32
N VAL A 92 -0.17 6.69 5.69
CA VAL A 92 -1.53 6.16 5.80
C VAL A 92 -2.03 5.81 4.39
N PRO A 93 -1.56 4.70 3.78
CA PRO A 93 -1.92 4.34 2.40
C PRO A 93 -3.42 4.07 2.22
N SER A 94 -4.13 3.77 3.31
CA SER A 94 -5.59 3.66 3.32
C SER A 94 -6.30 4.95 2.89
N GLN A 95 -5.63 6.11 2.94
CA GLN A 95 -6.16 7.35 2.37
C GLN A 95 -6.44 7.21 0.88
N ILE A 96 -5.56 6.57 0.09
CA ILE A 96 -5.72 6.37 -1.36
C ILE A 96 -7.07 5.70 -1.67
N PHE A 97 -7.47 4.75 -0.84
CA PHE A 97 -8.74 4.01 -0.96
C PHE A 97 -9.93 4.73 -0.32
N SER A 98 -9.67 5.67 0.59
CA SER A 98 -10.71 6.45 1.29
C SER A 98 -11.12 7.71 0.53
N VAL A 99 -10.22 8.26 -0.29
CA VAL A 99 -10.53 9.41 -1.16
C VAL A 99 -11.23 8.97 -2.46
N ALA A 100 -11.37 7.66 -2.71
CA ALA A 100 -12.16 7.14 -3.81
C ALA A 100 -13.62 7.65 -3.68
N PRO A 101 -14.07 8.56 -4.56
CA PRO A 101 -15.33 9.27 -4.33
C PRO A 101 -16.53 8.31 -4.40
N ALA A 102 -17.66 8.69 -3.79
CA ALA A 102 -18.92 7.96 -3.93
C ALA A 102 -19.34 7.75 -5.41
N ALA A 103 -18.86 8.60 -6.31
CA ALA A 103 -19.08 8.49 -7.75
C ALA A 103 -18.32 7.32 -8.43
N LEU A 104 -17.36 6.66 -7.76
CA LEU A 104 -16.77 5.41 -8.22
C LEU A 104 -17.50 4.18 -7.66
N THR A 105 -18.29 4.35 -6.59
CA THR A 105 -19.06 3.27 -5.98
C THR A 105 -20.05 2.68 -6.98
N GLY A 106 -19.91 1.39 -7.25
CA GLY A 106 -20.75 0.67 -8.21
C GLY A 106 -20.44 0.96 -9.69
N VAL A 107 -19.53 1.90 -9.98
CA VAL A 107 -19.06 2.18 -11.35
C VAL A 107 -17.94 1.25 -11.76
N ILE A 108 -17.00 0.98 -10.84
CA ILE A 108 -15.93 0.00 -11.02
C ILE A 108 -15.96 -1.05 -9.90
N THR A 109 -15.52 -2.26 -10.23
CA THR A 109 -15.40 -3.34 -9.25
C THR A 109 -14.12 -3.17 -8.41
N LEU A 110 -14.06 -3.81 -7.24
CA LEU A 110 -12.82 -3.85 -6.45
C LEU A 110 -11.65 -4.47 -7.21
N GLU A 111 -11.93 -5.46 -8.06
CA GLU A 111 -10.91 -6.07 -8.94
C GLU A 111 -10.36 -5.04 -9.93
N GLN A 112 -11.23 -4.25 -10.57
CA GLN A 112 -10.84 -3.16 -11.45
C GLN A 112 -10.04 -2.10 -10.70
N THR A 113 -10.45 -1.71 -9.49
CA THR A 113 -9.68 -0.80 -8.64
C THR A 113 -8.27 -1.33 -8.38
N LEU A 114 -8.13 -2.62 -8.05
CA LEU A 114 -6.82 -3.23 -7.80
C LEU A 114 -5.97 -3.29 -9.08
N ALA A 115 -6.59 -3.56 -10.23
CA ALA A 115 -5.91 -3.57 -11.52
C ALA A 115 -5.32 -2.19 -11.85
N LEU A 116 -6.04 -1.10 -11.56
CA LEU A 116 -5.55 0.27 -11.70
C LEU A 116 -4.37 0.55 -10.75
N VAL A 117 -4.50 0.22 -9.46
CA VAL A 117 -3.43 0.42 -8.47
C VAL A 117 -2.17 -0.32 -8.86
N ARG A 118 -2.30 -1.59 -9.29
CA ARG A 118 -1.16 -2.39 -9.76
C ARG A 118 -0.47 -1.73 -10.94
N THR A 119 -1.24 -1.23 -11.91
CA THR A 119 -0.67 -0.55 -13.08
C THR A 119 0.12 0.70 -12.71
N VAL A 120 -0.38 1.53 -11.79
CA VAL A 120 0.36 2.71 -11.31
C VAL A 120 1.63 2.28 -10.59
N LEU A 121 1.56 1.29 -9.69
CA LEU A 121 2.72 0.78 -8.97
C LEU A 121 3.78 0.21 -9.92
N ASP A 122 3.38 -0.54 -10.94
CA ASP A 122 4.31 -1.09 -11.95
C ASP A 122 5.07 0.04 -12.67
N VAL A 123 4.38 1.15 -13.02
CA VAL A 123 5.02 2.32 -13.63
C VAL A 123 5.99 2.99 -12.66
N VAL A 124 5.59 3.20 -11.40
CA VAL A 124 6.47 3.81 -10.39
C VAL A 124 7.72 2.95 -10.12
N VAL A 125 7.55 1.62 -10.01
CA VAL A 125 8.66 0.65 -9.83
C VAL A 125 9.66 0.73 -10.98
N ASP A 126 9.17 0.90 -12.20
CA ASP A 126 10.00 0.97 -13.39
C ASP A 126 10.68 2.33 -13.52
N GLU A 127 9.94 3.43 -13.34
CA GLU A 127 10.39 4.76 -13.73
C GLU A 127 11.08 5.55 -12.62
N ALA A 128 10.64 5.43 -11.36
CA ALA A 128 11.19 6.22 -10.27
C ALA A 128 12.71 6.02 -10.07
N PRO A 129 13.27 4.80 -10.12
CA PRO A 129 14.72 4.63 -10.02
C PRO A 129 15.47 5.29 -11.19
N ARG A 130 14.91 5.30 -12.40
CA ARG A 130 15.56 5.90 -13.59
C ARG A 130 15.52 7.41 -13.58
N ALA A 131 14.67 8.01 -12.75
CA ALA A 131 14.53 9.45 -12.60
C ALA A 131 15.61 10.06 -11.68
N VAL A 132 16.31 9.25 -10.89
CA VAL A 132 17.31 9.72 -9.91
C VAL A 132 18.74 9.36 -10.34
N PRO A 133 19.78 9.97 -9.73
CA PRO A 133 21.17 9.58 -9.96
C PRO A 133 21.42 8.10 -9.71
N GLU A 134 22.39 7.50 -10.42
CA GLU A 134 22.67 6.05 -10.35
C GLU A 134 22.96 5.58 -8.91
N GLU A 135 23.58 6.41 -8.07
CA GLU A 135 23.82 6.10 -6.67
C GLU A 135 22.53 5.90 -5.83
N ASP A 136 21.41 6.50 -6.25
CA ASP A 136 20.14 6.45 -5.53
C ASP A 136 19.18 5.36 -6.08
N HIS A 137 19.54 4.65 -7.16
CA HIS A 137 18.65 3.68 -7.85
C HIS A 137 18.16 2.59 -6.90
N ASP A 138 19.05 2.02 -6.11
CA ASP A 138 18.72 0.94 -5.18
C ASP A 138 17.86 1.45 -4.01
N THR A 139 18.17 2.64 -3.49
CA THR A 139 17.39 3.29 -2.43
C THR A 139 15.96 3.56 -2.90
N VAL A 140 15.77 4.15 -4.09
CA VAL A 140 14.42 4.37 -4.65
C VAL A 140 13.69 3.05 -4.87
N ARG A 141 14.37 2.01 -5.37
CA ARG A 141 13.75 0.70 -5.56
C ARG A 141 13.24 0.13 -4.24
N ILE A 142 14.01 0.23 -3.16
CA ILE A 142 13.59 -0.20 -1.81
C ILE A 142 12.41 0.62 -1.32
N LEU A 143 12.44 1.94 -1.49
CA LEU A 143 11.35 2.83 -1.09
C LEU A 143 10.04 2.52 -1.84
N VAL A 144 10.10 2.33 -3.16
CA VAL A 144 8.90 1.96 -3.95
C VAL A 144 8.35 0.61 -3.52
N LEU A 145 9.19 -0.39 -3.29
CA LEU A 145 8.74 -1.72 -2.86
C LEU A 145 8.12 -1.69 -1.47
N THR A 146 8.66 -0.89 -0.56
CA THR A 146 8.12 -0.67 0.79
C THR A 146 6.77 0.04 0.71
N PHE A 147 6.68 1.11 -0.07
CA PHE A 147 5.44 1.83 -0.33
C PHE A 147 4.37 0.91 -0.95
N GLY A 148 4.75 0.14 -1.98
CA GLY A 148 3.86 -0.81 -2.66
C GLY A 148 3.34 -1.91 -1.73
N ARG A 149 4.17 -2.41 -0.81
CA ARG A 149 3.74 -3.34 0.25
C ARG A 149 2.68 -2.71 1.14
N ASP A 150 2.90 -1.48 1.59
CA ASP A 150 1.99 -0.80 2.51
C ASP A 150 0.65 -0.46 1.83
N VAL A 151 0.68 -0.07 0.55
CA VAL A 151 -0.51 0.05 -0.31
C VAL A 151 -1.24 -1.30 -0.44
N GLY A 152 -0.49 -2.39 -0.63
CA GLY A 152 -1.05 -3.74 -0.71
C GLY A 152 -1.78 -4.17 0.57
N PHE A 153 -1.22 -3.89 1.74
CA PHE A 153 -1.90 -4.15 3.03
C PHE A 153 -3.15 -3.30 3.21
N ALA A 154 -3.10 -2.02 2.82
CA ALA A 154 -4.30 -1.17 2.84
C ALA A 154 -5.41 -1.71 1.91
N ALA A 155 -5.05 -2.22 0.73
CA ALA A 155 -6.00 -2.89 -0.16
C ALA A 155 -6.57 -4.17 0.47
N ALA A 156 -5.73 -4.98 1.13
CA ALA A 156 -6.17 -6.18 1.84
C ALA A 156 -7.17 -5.86 2.96
N GLU A 157 -6.99 -4.74 3.67
CA GLU A 157 -7.94 -4.27 4.69
C GLU A 157 -9.31 -3.94 4.08
N VAL A 158 -9.36 -3.31 2.91
CA VAL A 158 -10.62 -3.07 2.17
C VAL A 158 -11.32 -4.38 1.84
N TYR A 159 -10.57 -5.40 1.41
CA TYR A 159 -11.11 -6.73 1.15
C TYR A 159 -11.62 -7.42 2.41
N ALA A 160 -10.89 -7.33 3.51
CA ALA A 160 -11.30 -7.89 4.80
C ALA A 160 -12.64 -7.29 5.24
N ARG A 161 -12.76 -5.95 5.24
CA ARG A 161 -14.02 -5.27 5.58
C ARG A 161 -15.18 -5.67 4.66
N ALA A 162 -14.91 -5.80 3.35
CA ALA A 162 -15.92 -6.25 2.39
C ALA A 162 -16.35 -7.70 2.60
N ALA A 163 -15.47 -8.57 3.12
CA ALA A 163 -15.80 -9.95 3.48
C ALA A 163 -16.60 -10.02 4.79
N GLU A 164 -16.20 -9.25 5.81
CA GLU A 164 -16.91 -9.16 7.09
C GLU A 164 -18.35 -8.65 6.92
N ALA A 165 -18.55 -7.61 6.10
CA ALA A 165 -19.89 -7.08 5.80
C ALA A 165 -20.80 -8.11 5.15
N ARG A 166 -20.26 -8.96 4.26
CA ARG A 166 -21.00 -10.06 3.63
C ARG A 166 -21.37 -11.14 4.63
N GLY A 167 -20.46 -11.54 5.51
CA GLY A 167 -20.75 -12.52 6.56
C GLY A 167 -21.82 -12.05 7.55
N ALA A 168 -21.79 -10.76 7.92
CA ALA A 168 -22.81 -10.18 8.80
C ALA A 168 -24.20 -10.14 8.15
N TRP A 169 -24.28 -9.93 6.84
CA TRP A 169 -25.55 -9.93 6.10
C TRP A 169 -26.12 -11.35 5.96
N ASP A 170 -25.27 -12.34 5.68
CA ASP A 170 -25.65 -13.76 5.57
C ASP A 170 -26.22 -14.29 6.90
N ALA A 171 -25.53 -14.01 8.02
CA ALA A 171 -26.00 -14.39 9.34
C ALA A 171 -27.37 -13.78 9.70
N ARG A 172 -27.63 -12.55 9.23
CA ARG A 172 -28.94 -11.90 9.43
C ARG A 172 -30.03 -12.55 8.57
N LEU A 173 -29.72 -12.90 7.32
CA LEU A 173 -30.66 -13.60 6.44
C LEU A 173 -31.03 -14.98 6.99
N GLU A 174 -30.05 -15.72 7.52
CA GLU A 174 -30.29 -17.00 8.18
C GLU A 174 -31.18 -16.84 9.41
N SER A 175 -30.90 -15.84 10.27
CA SER A 175 -31.72 -15.56 11.45
C SER A 175 -33.18 -15.22 11.08
N VAL A 176 -33.40 -14.43 10.02
CA VAL A 176 -34.76 -14.09 9.56
C VAL A 176 -35.46 -15.31 8.95
N ALA A 177 -34.73 -16.15 8.20
CA ALA A 177 -35.29 -17.38 7.63
C ALA A 177 -35.67 -18.39 8.71
N VAL A 178 -34.82 -18.61 9.72
CA VAL A 178 -35.10 -19.50 10.86
C VAL A 178 -36.29 -18.98 11.67
N ASP A 179 -36.36 -17.67 11.94
CA ASP A 179 -37.48 -17.05 12.65
C ASP A 179 -38.81 -17.26 11.90
N ALA A 180 -38.81 -17.12 10.58
CA ALA A 180 -39.98 -17.38 9.74
C ALA A 180 -40.42 -18.87 9.77
N MET A 181 -39.47 -19.82 9.79
CA MET A 181 -39.79 -21.24 9.88
C MET A 181 -40.35 -21.65 11.26
N LEU A 182 -39.87 -21.02 12.34
CA LEU A 182 -40.36 -21.28 13.69
C LEU A 182 -41.78 -20.73 13.92
N HIS A 183 -42.14 -19.65 13.25
CA HIS A 183 -43.48 -19.03 13.37
C HIS A 183 -44.51 -19.54 12.35
N ASP A 184 -44.11 -20.34 11.35
CA ASP A 184 -45.01 -20.98 10.36
C ASP A 184 -45.33 -22.46 10.67
N ALA A 185 -44.74 -23.03 11.73
CA ALA A 185 -45.15 -24.34 12.22
C ALA A 185 -46.56 -24.23 12.82
N PRO A 186 -47.55 -25.04 12.39
CA PRO A 186 -48.90 -24.96 12.92
C PRO A 186 -48.89 -25.23 14.42
N GLU A 187 -49.32 -24.26 15.23
CA GLU A 187 -49.61 -24.52 16.64
C GLU A 187 -50.69 -25.61 16.69
N ASP A 188 -50.36 -26.71 17.38
CA ASP A 188 -51.21 -27.90 17.49
C ASP A 188 -52.67 -27.52 17.81
N ALA A 189 -53.58 -27.88 16.90
CA ALA A 189 -55.03 -27.83 17.07
C ALA A 189 -55.57 -29.01 17.89
#